data_AF-A0ABD5DET7-F1
#
_entry.id   AF-A0ABD5DET7-F1
#
_cell.length_a   1.000
_cell.length_b   1.000
_cell.length_c   1.000
_cell.angle_alpha   90.00
_cell.angle_beta   90.00
_cell.angle_gamma   90.00
#
_symmetry.space_group_name_H-M   'P 1'
#
loop_
_entity.id
_entity.type
_entity.pdbx_description
1 polymer ?
#
loop_
_entity_poly.entity_id
_entity_poly.type
_entity_poly.pdbx_seq_one_letter_code
_entity_poly.pdbx_strand_id
1 'polypeptide(L)' 'MAQQTPLYEQHTLCGARMVDFHGWMMPLHYGSQIDEHHAVRGDAGMFDVSH' A
#
# COMPACT_ATOMS: atom_id res chain seq x y z
N MET A 1 -0.66 -13.55 -14.11
CA MET A 1 -0.49 -13.33 -12.66
C MET A 1 -0.14 -11.87 -12.48
N ALA A 2 -0.75 -11.19 -11.51
CA ALA A 2 -0.41 -9.80 -11.23
C ALA A 2 1.06 -9.69 -10.80
N GLN A 3 1.74 -8.64 -11.27
CA GLN A 3 3.12 -8.34 -10.94
C GLN A 3 3.23 -7.84 -9.49
N GLN A 4 4.39 -8.00 -8.88
CA GLN A 4 4.66 -7.56 -7.51
C GLN A 4 5.78 -6.53 -7.53
N THR A 5 5.65 -5.47 -6.72
CA THR A 5 6.76 -4.53 -6.51
C THR A 5 7.85 -5.18 -5.66
N PRO A 6 9.09 -4.65 -5.67
CA PRO A 6 10.15 -5.14 -4.77
C PRO A 6 9.81 -5.04 -3.28
N LEU A 7 8.80 -4.23 -2.90
CA LEU A 7 8.37 -4.02 -1.52
C LEU A 7 7.18 -4.91 -1.12
N TYR A 8 6.76 -5.87 -1.96
CA TYR A 8 5.60 -6.72 -1.69
C TYR A 8 5.63 -7.39 -0.31
N GLU A 9 6.78 -7.93 0.11
CA GLU A 9 6.94 -8.56 1.42
C GLU A 9 6.82 -7.54 2.57
N GLN A 10 7.29 -6.31 2.37
CA GLN A 10 7.12 -5.26 3.38
C GLN A 10 5.65 -4.87 3.52
N HIS A 11 4.90 -4.84 2.42
CA HIS A 11 3.47 -4.57 2.46
C HIS A 11 2.71 -5.62 3.27
N THR A 12 3.00 -6.90 3.06
CA THR A 12 2.33 -7.97 3.82
C THR A 12 2.69 -7.94 5.30
N LEU A 13 3.95 -7.66 5.66
CA LEU A 13 4.38 -7.49 7.05
C LEU A 13 3.73 -6.28 7.74
N CYS A 14 3.51 -5.18 7.00
CA CYS A 14 2.82 -3.99 7.49
C CYS A 14 1.29 -4.16 7.56
N GLY A 15 0.75 -5.36 7.28
CA GLY A 15 -0.70 -5.62 7.36
C GLY A 15 -1.50 -5.06 6.19
N ALA A 16 -0.86 -4.83 5.05
CA ALA A 16 -1.55 -4.34 3.87
C ALA A 16 -2.65 -5.27 3.38
N ARG A 17 -3.80 -4.68 3.03
CA ARG A 17 -4.80 -5.33 2.21
C ARG A 17 -4.39 -5.25 0.74
N MET A 18 -3.76 -6.32 0.25
CA MET A 18 -3.29 -6.40 -1.13
C MET A 18 -4.45 -6.65 -2.11
N VAL A 19 -4.46 -5.92 -3.22
CA VAL A 19 -5.44 -6.05 -4.30
C VAL A 19 -4.76 -6.07 -5.67
N ASP A 20 -5.41 -6.67 -6.66
CA ASP A 20 -5.00 -6.52 -8.06
C ASP A 20 -5.46 -5.13 -8.55
N PHE A 21 -4.48 -4.27 -8.80
CA PHE A 21 -4.66 -2.94 -9.38
C PHE A 21 -3.95 -2.89 -10.73
N HIS A 22 -4.73 -2.93 -11.82
CA HIS A 22 -4.21 -2.93 -13.19
C HIS A 22 -3.11 -3.96 -13.47
N GLY A 23 -3.20 -5.16 -12.86
CA GLY A 23 -2.22 -6.22 -13.03
C GLY A 23 -1.01 -6.10 -12.11
N TRP A 24 -1.05 -5.26 -11.08
CA TRP A 24 -0.07 -5.18 -10.00
C TRP A 24 -0.71 -5.46 -8.64
N MET A 25 0.00 -6.20 -7.78
CA MET A 25 -0.41 -6.42 -6.40
C MET A 25 -0.01 -5.22 -5.55
N MET A 26 -1.00 -4.35 -5.27
CA MET A 26 -0.78 -3.10 -4.55
C MET A 26 -1.54 -3.06 -3.21
N PRO A 27 -1.01 -2.36 -2.20
CA PRO A 27 -1.70 -2.14 -0.93
C PRO A 27 -2.86 -1.15 -1.12
N LEU A 28 -4.10 -1.59 -0.85
CA LEU A 28 -5.26 -0.69 -0.84
C LEU A 28 -5.30 0.18 0.42
N HIS A 29 -4.93 -0.41 1.55
CA HIS A 29 -4.76 0.23 2.86
C HIS A 29 -3.99 -0.73 3.79
N TYR A 30 -3.40 -0.20 4.86
CA TYR A 30 -2.70 -0.94 5.93
C TYR A 30 -3.53 -1.05 7.21
N GLY A 31 -4.77 -0.56 7.18
CA GLY A 31 -5.76 -0.79 8.23
C GLY A 31 -6.96 0.12 8.08
N SER A 32 -6.71 1.43 7.96
CA SER A 32 -7.73 2.48 7.87
C SER A 32 -7.31 3.54 6.86
N GLN A 33 -8.05 3.65 5.76
CA GLN A 33 -7.79 4.67 4.73
C GLN A 33 -7.95 6.10 5.28
N ILE A 34 -8.82 6.29 6.28
CA ILE A 34 -9.04 7.58 6.92
C ILE A 34 -7.82 7.98 7.74
N ASP A 35 -7.25 7.04 8.50
CA ASP A 35 -6.06 7.32 9.32
C ASP A 35 -4.83 7.55 8.43
N GLU A 36 -4.69 6.79 7.33
CA GLU A 36 -3.64 7.02 6.32
C GLU A 36 -3.76 8.40 5.67
N HIS A 37 -4.99 8.83 5.34
CA HIS A 37 -5.25 10.18 4.84
C HIS A 37 -4.87 11.25 5.87
N HIS A 38 -5.27 11.07 7.13
CA HIS A 38 -4.94 12.01 8.20
C HIS A 38 -3.44 12.07 8.48
N ALA A 39 -2.74 10.94 8.46
CA ALA A 39 -1.28 10.90 8.64
C ALA A 39 -0.56 11.75 7.58
N VAL A 40 -0.94 11.64 6.31
CA VAL A 40 -0.35 12.41 5.22
C VAL A 40 -0.69 13.91 5.31
N ARG A 41 -1.86 14.26 5.85
CA ARG A 41 -2.31 15.65 5.98
C ARG A 41 -1.81 16.35 7.23
N GLY A 42 -1.61 15.61 8.31
CA GLY A 42 -1.21 16.13 9.62
C GLY A 42 0.25 15.93 9.97
N ASP A 43 0.94 15.01 9.31
CA ASP A 43 2.33 14.64 9.57
C ASP A 43 3.04 14.18 8.28
N ALA A 44 3.35 12.89 8.16
CA ALA A 44 3.98 12.30 6.99
C ALA A 44 3.35 10.94 6.63
N GLY A 45 3.37 10.60 5.35
CA GLY A 45 3.01 9.28 4.86
C GLY A 45 3.88 8.87 3.67
N MET A 46 3.97 7.57 3.44
CA MET A 46 4.75 6.99 2.35
C MET A 46 3.86 6.12 1.47
N PHE A 47 4.15 6.10 0.17
CA PHE A 47 3.41 5.33 -0.83
C PHE A 47 4.41 4.58 -1.70
N ASP A 48 4.18 3.28 -1.89
CA ASP A 48 4.88 2.55 -2.94
C ASP A 48 4.24 2.86 -4.29
N VAL A 49 4.98 3.53 -5.16
CA VAL A 49 4.57 3.93 -6.51
C VAL A 49 5.46 3.28 -7.58
N SER A 50 6.01 2.10 -7.28
CA SER A 50 6.97 1.39 -8.15
C SER A 50 6.33 0.60 -9.30
N HIS A 51 5.00 0.62 -9.43
CA HIS A 51 4.23 -0.11 -10.44
C HIS A 51 4.21 0.57 -11.81
#